data_AF-A0A1C6MF35-F1
#
_entry.id   AF-A0A1C6MF35-F1
#
_cell.length_a   1.000
_cell.length_b   1.000
_cell.length_c   1.000
_cell.angle_alpha   90.00
_cell.angle_beta   90.00
_cell.angle_gamma   90.00
#
_symmetry.space_group_name_H-M   'P 1'
#
loop_
_entity.id
_entity.type
_entity.pdbx_description
1 polymer ?
#
loop_
_entity_poly.entity_id
_entity_poly.type
_entity_poly.pdbx_seq_one_letter_code
_entity_poly.pdbx_strand_id
1 'polypeptide(L)'
;MHQSVGWKRMEQDGLARPQRERLPLYERTRRFRSYSSALVPGLVQTRGYTEAVLRAVQRRRVDVDDVAEAVEVRMERQCLLREGGRRFSFLVEESVLRNGIGGADVLAGQLCHLLTLGALP
;
A
#
# COMPACT_ATOMS: atom_id res chain seq x y z
N MET A 1 14.04 -22.33 15.55
CA MET A 1 14.66 -21.01 15.82
C MET A 1 13.94 -19.96 14.99
N HIS A 2 12.99 -19.24 15.60
CA HIS A 2 12.24 -18.17 14.94
C HIS A 2 13.12 -16.92 14.83
N GLN A 3 13.48 -16.53 13.60
CA GLN A 3 14.19 -15.27 13.36
C GLN A 3 13.25 -14.08 13.55
N SER A 4 13.22 -13.53 14.76
CA SER A 4 12.53 -12.28 15.11
C SER A 4 13.42 -11.04 14.93
N VAL A 5 14.38 -11.07 14.00
CA VAL A 5 15.40 -10.02 13.83
C VAL A 5 15.01 -8.98 12.76
N GLY A 6 13.97 -9.22 11.94
CA GLY A 6 13.54 -8.27 10.91
C GLY A 6 12.76 -7.06 11.42
N TRP A 7 12.09 -7.17 12.58
CA TRP A 7 11.07 -6.20 12.99
C TRP A 7 11.65 -4.97 13.71
N LYS A 8 12.59 -5.14 14.64
CA LYS A 8 13.23 -4.02 15.36
C LYS A 8 13.99 -3.06 14.45
N ARG A 9 14.50 -3.54 13.31
CA ARG A 9 15.22 -2.70 12.34
C ARG A 9 14.27 -1.79 11.56
N MET A 10 13.06 -2.25 11.27
CA MET A 10 12.02 -1.43 10.63
C MET A 10 11.53 -0.29 11.54
N GLU A 11 11.61 -0.43 12.87
CA GLU A 11 11.16 0.61 13.82
C GLU A 11 12.12 1.82 13.87
N GLN A 12 13.42 1.61 13.58
CA GLN A 12 14.43 2.67 13.58
C GLN A 12 14.58 3.39 12.22
N ASP A 13 14.27 2.71 11.12
CA ASP A 13 14.55 3.17 9.75
C ASP A 13 13.43 4.03 9.14
N GLY A 14 12.35 4.30 9.88
CA GLY A 14 11.17 5.02 9.38
C GLY A 14 10.31 4.18 8.42
N LEU A 15 9.20 4.75 7.94
CA LEU A 15 8.29 4.12 6.99
C LEU A 15 8.69 4.31 5.53
N ALA A 16 9.41 5.37 5.19
CA ALA A 16 9.71 5.76 3.82
C ALA A 16 10.78 4.88 3.18
N ARG A 17 11.88 4.59 3.90
CA ARG A 17 12.97 3.77 3.40
C ARG A 17 12.51 2.37 2.93
N PRO A 18 11.74 1.59 3.72
CA PRO A 18 11.19 0.32 3.25
C PRO A 18 10.26 0.45 2.04
N GLN A 19 9.62 1.61 1.81
CA GLN A 19 8.90 1.83 0.56
C GLN A 19 9.87 1.95 -0.63
N ARG A 20 10.94 2.73 -0.50
CA ARG A 20 11.90 2.95 -1.59
C ARG A 20 12.63 1.68 -2.00
N GLU A 21 13.09 0.90 -1.03
CA GLU A 21 13.82 -0.33 -1.28
C GLU A 21 13.02 -1.38 -2.09
N ARG A 22 11.68 -1.26 -2.11
CA ARG A 22 10.81 -2.12 -2.91
C ARG A 22 10.69 -1.69 -4.38
N LEU A 23 10.99 -0.43 -4.72
CA LEU A 23 10.77 0.10 -6.07
C LEU A 23 11.46 -0.74 -7.17
N PRO A 24 12.74 -1.12 -7.07
CA PRO A 24 13.40 -1.90 -8.13
C PRO A 24 12.76 -3.28 -8.36
N LEU A 25 12.18 -3.89 -7.32
CA LEU A 25 11.42 -5.14 -7.46
C LEU A 25 10.14 -4.92 -8.28
N TYR A 26 9.42 -3.83 -8.00
CA TYR A 26 8.20 -3.49 -8.73
C TYR A 26 8.51 -3.18 -10.20
N GLU A 27 9.55 -2.38 -10.48
CA GLU A 27 9.94 -2.00 -11.85
C GLU A 27 10.24 -3.21 -12.73
N ARG A 28 10.90 -4.25 -12.23
CA ARG A 28 11.19 -5.48 -12.99
C ARG A 28 10.04 -6.50 -13.02
N THR A 29 8.98 -6.31 -12.23
CA THR A 29 7.88 -7.28 -12.12
C THR A 29 6.84 -7.07 -13.22
N ARG A 30 6.60 -8.09 -14.05
CA ARG A 30 5.59 -8.03 -15.13
C ARG A 30 4.24 -8.63 -14.75
N ARG A 31 4.18 -9.45 -13.70
CA ARG A 31 2.95 -10.09 -13.22
C ARG A 31 2.84 -9.89 -11.72
N PHE A 32 1.84 -9.11 -11.31
CA PHE A 32 1.54 -8.84 -9.92
C PHE A 32 0.35 -9.69 -9.49
N ARG A 33 0.52 -10.39 -8.39
CA ARG A 33 -0.55 -11.15 -7.74
C ARG A 33 -0.50 -10.84 -6.25
N SER A 34 -1.63 -10.45 -5.67
CA SER A 34 -1.74 -10.35 -4.23
C SER A 34 -3.09 -10.83 -3.74
N TYR A 35 -3.08 -11.43 -2.57
CA TYR A 35 -4.26 -11.70 -1.77
C TYR A 35 -4.25 -10.75 -0.57
N SER A 36 -5.41 -10.14 -0.30
CA SER A 36 -5.59 -9.11 0.71
C SER A 36 -6.76 -9.48 1.63
N SER A 37 -6.45 -9.83 2.88
CA SER A 37 -7.43 -10.12 3.93
C SER A 37 -7.56 -9.02 5.00
N ALA A 38 -6.66 -8.02 4.99
CA ALA A 38 -6.65 -6.95 6.01
C ALA A 38 -6.74 -5.55 5.42
N LEU A 39 -6.00 -5.29 4.34
CA LEU A 39 -5.89 -3.97 3.72
C LEU A 39 -5.92 -4.10 2.19
N VAL A 40 -6.46 -3.08 1.54
CA VAL A 40 -6.40 -2.94 0.08
C VAL A 40 -4.93 -3.03 -0.37
N PRO A 41 -4.59 -3.74 -1.46
CA PRO A 41 -3.21 -3.84 -1.93
C PRO A 41 -2.58 -2.46 -2.14
N GLY A 42 -1.37 -2.23 -1.62
CA GLY A 42 -0.74 -0.92 -1.59
C GLY A 42 -0.61 -0.21 -2.95
N LEU A 43 -0.53 -0.97 -4.04
CA LEU A 43 -0.41 -0.42 -5.39
C LEU A 43 -1.70 0.26 -5.87
N VAL A 44 -2.86 -0.14 -5.34
CA VAL A 44 -4.18 0.39 -5.72
C VAL A 44 -4.83 1.21 -4.60
N GLN A 45 -4.06 1.63 -3.59
CA GLN A 45 -4.55 2.48 -2.51
C GLN A 45 -4.58 3.95 -2.95
N THR A 46 -5.62 4.70 -2.63
CA THR A 46 -5.59 6.17 -2.79
C THR A 46 -4.58 6.80 -1.82
N ARG A 47 -4.23 8.06 -2.04
CA ARG A 47 -3.39 8.84 -1.13
C ARG A 47 -3.95 8.86 0.30
N GLY A 48 -5.25 9.18 0.45
CA GLY A 48 -5.91 9.23 1.76
C GLY A 48 -5.92 7.87 2.47
N TYR A 49 -6.21 6.79 1.75
CA TYR A 49 -6.16 5.44 2.33
C TYR A 49 -4.74 5.05 2.74
N THR A 50 -3.76 5.34 1.88
CA THR A 50 -2.34 5.10 2.14
C THR A 50 -1.88 5.82 3.40
N GLU A 51 -2.22 7.11 3.53
CA GLU A 51 -1.89 7.89 4.70
C GLU A 51 -2.54 7.33 5.96
N ALA A 52 -3.84 7.00 5.93
CA ALA A 52 -4.54 6.41 7.07
C ALA A 52 -3.87 5.11 7.55
N VAL A 53 -3.48 4.23 6.62
CA VAL A 53 -2.74 3.00 6.92
C VAL A 53 -1.38 3.30 7.54
N LEU A 54 -0.59 4.18 6.91
CA LEU A 54 0.77 4.49 7.36
C LEU A 54 0.77 5.20 8.71
N ARG A 55 -0.16 6.12 8.96
CA ARG A 55 -0.40 6.74 10.27
C ARG A 55 -0.74 5.70 11.34
N ALA A 56 -1.57 4.71 11.01
CA ALA A 56 -1.91 3.65 11.94
C ALA A 56 -0.72 2.74 12.28
N VAL A 57 0.17 2.49 11.31
CA VAL A 57 1.42 1.75 11.55
C VAL A 57 2.41 2.58 12.37
N GLN A 58 2.61 3.84 12.00
CA GLN A 58 3.52 4.77 12.68
C GLN A 58 3.19 4.85 14.18
N ARG A 59 1.94 5.22 14.51
CA ARG A 59 1.48 5.33 15.92
C ARG A 59 1.65 4.07 16.76
N ARG A 60 1.76 2.89 16.13
CA ARG A 60 1.86 1.61 16.84
C ARG A 60 3.31 1.11 16.96
N ARG A 61 4.21 1.53 16.07
CA ARG A 61 5.47 0.80 15.81
C ARG A 61 6.66 1.66 15.38
N VAL A 62 6.48 2.94 15.05
CA VAL A 62 7.56 3.76 14.49
C VAL A 62 7.55 5.13 15.15
N ASP A 63 8.66 5.49 15.78
CA ASP A 63 8.79 6.79 16.46
C ASP A 63 9.05 7.94 15.48
N VAL A 64 9.69 7.65 14.35
CA VAL A 64 9.95 8.61 13.28
C VAL A 64 8.63 8.94 12.55
N ASP A 65 8.31 10.24 12.44
CA ASP A 65 7.19 10.69 11.61
C ASP A 65 7.65 11.09 10.20
N ASP A 66 7.86 10.08 9.36
CA ASP A 66 8.14 10.22 7.93
C ASP A 66 6.94 9.77 7.07
N VAL A 67 5.73 9.86 7.61
CA VAL A 67 4.52 9.34 6.94
C VAL A 67 4.28 10.03 5.60
N ALA A 68 4.41 11.35 5.54
CA ALA A 68 4.20 12.11 4.30
C ALA A 68 5.15 11.62 3.18
N GLU A 69 6.43 11.45 3.51
CA GLU A 69 7.45 10.93 2.59
C GLU A 69 7.14 9.49 2.17
N ALA A 70 6.72 8.63 3.11
CA ALA A 70 6.32 7.26 2.81
C ALA A 70 5.07 7.18 1.92
N VAL A 71 4.14 8.14 2.06
CA VAL A 71 2.97 8.28 1.18
C VAL A 71 3.45 8.63 -0.24
N GLU A 72 4.31 9.63 -0.41
CA GLU A 72 4.82 10.01 -1.74
C GLU A 72 5.48 8.82 -2.45
N VAL A 73 6.38 8.10 -1.78
CA VAL A 73 7.06 6.93 -2.37
C VAL A 73 6.05 5.85 -2.77
N ARG A 74 4.94 5.69 -2.04
CA ARG A 74 3.88 4.75 -2.44
C ARG A 74 3.05 5.26 -3.62
N MET A 75 2.78 6.57 -3.69
CA MET A 75 2.05 7.16 -4.80
C MET A 75 2.85 7.14 -6.10
N GLU A 76 4.17 7.42 -6.04
CA GLU A 76 5.07 7.33 -7.20
C GLU A 76 5.00 5.96 -7.87
N ARG A 77 4.95 4.87 -7.08
CA ARG A 77 4.86 3.49 -7.62
C ARG A 77 3.56 3.20 -8.37
N GLN A 78 2.52 4.02 -8.23
CA GLN A 78 1.26 3.78 -8.94
C GLN A 78 1.34 4.08 -10.43
N CYS A 79 2.36 4.82 -10.87
CA CYS A 79 2.62 4.99 -12.30
C CYS A 79 2.71 3.63 -13.03
N LEU A 80 3.21 2.61 -12.34
CA LEU A 80 3.35 1.24 -12.85
C LEU A 80 2.02 0.60 -13.26
N LEU A 81 0.88 1.01 -12.69
CA LEU A 81 -0.44 0.52 -13.10
C LEU A 81 -0.81 0.97 -14.52
N ARG A 82 -0.23 2.07 -14.99
CA ARG A 82 -0.49 2.65 -16.31
C ARG A 82 0.57 2.30 -17.34
N GLU A 83 1.68 1.71 -16.91
CA GLU A 83 2.71 1.22 -17.80
C GLU A 83 2.25 -0.07 -18.51
N GLY A 84 2.22 -0.02 -19.85
CA GLY A 84 1.89 -1.19 -20.67
C GLY A 84 2.80 -2.39 -20.41
N GLY A 85 2.28 -3.59 -20.69
CA GLY A 85 3.04 -4.85 -20.59
C GLY A 85 3.16 -5.44 -19.19
N ARG A 86 2.39 -4.92 -18.21
CA ARG A 86 2.24 -5.50 -16.88
C ARG A 86 0.83 -6.07 -16.70
N ARG A 87 0.71 -7.17 -15.95
CA ARG A 87 -0.58 -7.78 -15.58
C ARG A 87 -0.76 -7.75 -14.07
N PHE A 88 -1.94 -7.36 -13.62
CA PHE A 88 -2.28 -7.25 -12.21
C PHE A 88 -3.46 -8.16 -11.89
N SER A 89 -3.37 -8.89 -10.78
CA SER A 89 -4.46 -9.70 -10.26
C SER A 89 -4.52 -9.55 -8.75
N PHE A 90 -5.63 -9.01 -8.26
CA PHE A 90 -5.83 -8.74 -6.85
C PHE A 90 -7.04 -9.53 -6.37
N LEU A 91 -6.82 -10.42 -5.40
CA LEU A 91 -7.89 -11.09 -4.68
C LEU A 91 -8.07 -10.36 -3.35
N VAL A 92 -9.24 -9.77 -3.15
CA VAL A 92 -9.54 -8.94 -1.97
C VAL A 92 -10.75 -9.53 -1.28
N GLU A 93 -10.64 -9.76 0.04
CA GLU A 93 -11.80 -10.16 0.83
C GLU A 93 -12.79 -9.00 0.99
N GLU A 94 -14.08 -9.33 1.10
CA GLU A 94 -15.12 -8.33 1.34
C GLU A 94 -14.89 -7.54 2.62
N SER A 95 -14.34 -8.17 3.66
CA SER A 95 -13.99 -7.55 4.94
C SER A 95 -13.09 -6.31 4.76
N VAL A 96 -12.16 -6.36 3.80
CA VAL A 96 -11.25 -5.26 3.47
C VAL A 96 -11.98 -4.07 2.87
N LEU A 97 -13.07 -4.30 2.14
CA LEU A 97 -13.89 -3.26 1.53
C LEU A 97 -14.80 -2.57 2.56
N ARG A 98 -14.92 -3.13 3.77
CA ARG A 98 -15.78 -2.65 4.87
C ARG A 98 -15.01 -2.25 6.14
N ASN A 99 -13.68 -2.24 6.10
CA ASN A 99 -12.84 -2.13 7.30
C ASN A 99 -12.75 -0.72 7.93
N GLY A 100 -13.40 0.28 7.35
CA GLY A 100 -13.49 1.64 7.90
C GLY A 100 -12.18 2.43 7.95
N ILE A 101 -11.13 1.99 7.23
CA ILE A 101 -9.81 2.64 7.27
C ILE A 101 -9.92 4.09 6.78
N GLY A 102 -9.44 5.02 7.62
CA GLY A 102 -9.44 6.46 7.32
C GLY A 102 -10.81 7.15 7.45
N GLY A 103 -11.85 6.42 7.89
CA GLY A 103 -13.21 6.95 7.95
C GLY A 103 -14.00 6.76 6.65
N ALA A 104 -15.28 7.15 6.68
CA ALA A 104 -16.23 6.87 5.60
C ALA A 104 -15.81 7.51 4.26
N ASP A 105 -15.38 8.78 4.28
CA ASP A 105 -15.01 9.51 3.06
C ASP A 105 -13.76 8.94 2.39
N VAL A 106 -12.76 8.57 3.19
CA VAL A 106 -11.52 7.94 2.69
C VAL A 106 -11.83 6.57 2.08
N LEU A 107 -12.65 5.76 2.75
CA LEU A 107 -13.03 4.45 2.24
C LEU A 107 -13.89 4.57 0.99
N ALA A 108 -14.85 5.50 0.94
CA ALA A 108 -15.66 5.75 -0.24
C ALA A 108 -14.78 6.15 -1.45
N GLY A 109 -13.84 7.08 -1.25
CA GLY A 109 -12.86 7.44 -2.28
C GLY A 109 -12.01 6.27 -2.74
N GLN A 110 -11.59 5.40 -1.81
CA GLN A 110 -10.88 4.17 -2.13
C GLN A 110 -11.70 3.20 -2.98
N LEU A 111 -12.97 2.98 -2.64
CA LEU A 111 -13.85 2.07 -3.39
C LEU A 111 -14.14 2.61 -4.80
N CYS A 112 -14.41 3.91 -4.93
CA CYS A 112 -14.55 4.57 -6.23
C CYS A 112 -13.28 4.40 -7.09
N HIS A 113 -12.10 4.52 -6.49
CA HIS A 113 -10.85 4.31 -7.19
C HIS A 113 -10.69 2.86 -7.69
N LEU A 114 -11.07 1.86 -6.89
CA LEU A 114 -11.05 0.45 -7.31
C LEU A 114 -12.01 0.19 -8.48
N LEU A 115 -13.20 0.79 -8.49
CA LEU A 115 -14.13 0.70 -9.60
C LEU A 115 -13.52 1.27 -10.88
N THR A 116 -12.88 2.44 -10.80
CA THR A 116 -12.18 3.04 -11.95
C THR A 116 -11.05 2.15 -12.47
N LEU A 117 -10.25 1.54 -11.59
CA LEU A 117 -9.18 0.64 -12.00
C LEU A 117 -9.70 -0.67 -12.59
N GLY A 118 -10.79 -1.22 -12.04
CA GLY A 118 -11.43 -2.44 -12.54
C GLY A 118 -12.10 -2.26 -13.91
N ALA A 119 -12.35 -1.01 -14.31
CA ALA A 119 -12.86 -0.66 -15.64
C ALA A 119 -11.75 -0.40 -16.68
N LEU A 120 -10.47 -0.47 -16.29
CA LEU A 120 -9.37 -0.39 -17.25
C LEU A 120 -9.34 -1.67 -18.13
N PRO A 121 -9.08 -1.54 -19.43
CA PRO A 121 -9.08 -2.66 -20.38
C PRO A 121 -7.92 -3.65 -20.16
#